data_AF-A0A7C7X6A0-F1
#
_entry.id   AF-A0A7C7X6A0-F1
#
_cell.length_a   1.000
_cell.length_b   1.000
_cell.length_c   1.000
_cell.angle_alpha   90.00
_cell.angle_beta   90.00
_cell.angle_gamma   90.00
#
_symmetry.space_group_name_H-M   'P 1'
#
loop_
_entity.id
_entity.type
_entity.pdbx_description
1 polymer ?
#
loop_
_entity_poly.entity_id
_entity_poly.type
_entity_poly.pdbx_seq_one_letter_code
_entity_poly.pdbx_strand_id
1 'polypeptide(L)'
;YLVVGWCLLAVVQDAWHQLGVLGFVLFLTGGLLYTAGAVIFASQRPDPWPSMFGFHEIFHSLTVAAASLHYVAFVFVVLPKA
;
A
#
# COMPACT_ATOMS: atom_id res chain seq x y z
N TYR A 1 1.11 12.45 -4.25
CA TYR A 1 0.61 11.22 -3.58
C TYR A 1 1.67 10.14 -3.47
N LEU A 2 2.35 9.71 -4.56
CA LEU A 2 3.36 8.64 -4.47
C LEU A 2 4.43 8.88 -3.41
N VAL A 3 4.97 10.10 -3.32
CA VAL A 3 5.97 10.48 -2.29
C VAL A 3 5.48 10.21 -0.86
N VAL A 4 4.17 10.37 -0.59
CA VAL A 4 3.58 10.10 0.74
C VAL A 4 3.60 8.60 1.06
N GLY A 5 3.47 7.72 0.06
CA GLY A 5 3.55 6.26 0.23
C GLY A 5 4.94 5.76 0.64
N TRP A 6 5.99 6.58 0.48
CA TRP A 6 7.36 6.23 0.82
C TRP A 6 7.81 6.79 2.18
N CYS A 7 6.93 7.49 2.91
CA CYS A 7 7.23 8.03 4.24
C CYS A 7 7.68 6.94 5.23
N LEU A 8 7.20 5.70 5.07
CA LEU A 8 7.64 4.57 5.90
C LEU A 8 9.16 4.34 5.81
N LEU A 9 9.78 4.54 4.63
CA LEU A 9 11.22 4.35 4.48
C LEU A 9 12.03 5.40 5.24
N ALA A 10 11.50 6.63 5.35
CA ALA A 10 12.15 7.69 6.11
C ALA A 10 12.24 7.38 7.62
N VAL A 11 11.35 6.51 8.12
CA VAL A 11 11.27 6.11 9.52
C VAL A 11 11.42 4.59 9.70
N VAL A 12 12.15 3.93 8.79
CA VAL A 12 12.19 2.46 8.73
C VAL A 12 12.70 1.79 10.02
N GLN A 13 13.69 2.41 10.69
CA GLN A 13 14.22 1.91 11.96
C GLN A 13 13.16 2.02 13.07
N ASP A 14 12.54 3.19 13.21
CA ASP A 14 11.46 3.40 14.19
C ASP A 14 10.26 2.49 13.91
N ALA A 15 9.89 2.34 12.63
CA ALA A 15 8.82 1.46 12.20
C ALA A 15 9.11 0.00 12.60
N TRP A 16 10.33 -0.49 12.40
CA TRP A 16 10.72 -1.84 12.79
C TRP A 16 10.61 -2.06 14.30
N HIS A 17 11.13 -1.12 15.10
CA HIS A 17 11.17 -1.25 16.55
C HIS A 17 9.80 -1.04 17.22
N GLN A 18 8.99 -0.08 16.74
CA GLN A 18 7.72 0.30 17.37
C GLN A 18 6.54 -0.54 16.87
N LEU A 19 6.50 -0.87 15.58
CA LEU A 19 5.38 -1.61 15.00
C LEU A 19 5.53 -3.12 15.18
N GLY A 20 6.75 -3.60 15.38
CA GLY A 20 7.07 -5.02 15.35
C GLY A 20 6.86 -5.62 13.95
N VAL A 21 7.18 -6.91 13.83
CA VAL A 21 7.20 -7.61 12.53
C VAL A 21 5.87 -7.52 11.80
N LEU A 22 4.74 -7.74 12.50
CA LEU A 22 3.42 -7.72 11.88
C LEU A 22 3.08 -6.36 11.27
N GLY A 23 3.19 -5.28 12.05
CA GLY A 23 2.89 -3.94 11.57
C GLY A 23 3.81 -3.51 10.43
N PHE A 24 5.10 -3.81 10.56
CA PHE A 24 6.09 -3.53 9.51
C PHE A 24 5.73 -4.21 8.18
N VAL A 25 5.42 -5.51 8.21
CA VAL A 25 5.05 -6.27 7.00
C VAL A 25 3.75 -5.74 6.38
N LEU A 26 2.74 -5.40 7.18
CA LEU A 26 1.49 -4.83 6.67
C LEU A 26 1.73 -3.49 5.97
N PHE A 27 2.49 -2.58 6.58
CA PHE A 27 2.80 -1.29 5.97
C PHE A 27 3.67 -1.41 4.71
N LEU A 28 4.71 -2.26 4.76
CA LEU A 28 5.58 -2.51 3.62
C LEU A 28 4.79 -3.10 2.45
N THR A 29 3.97 -4.11 2.71
CA THR A 29 3.15 -4.76 1.68
C THR A 29 2.15 -3.77 1.08
N GLY A 30 1.47 -2.95 1.90
CA GLY A 30 0.59 -1.90 1.40
C GLY A 30 1.33 -0.88 0.53
N GLY A 31 2.54 -0.48 0.90
CA GLY A 31 3.39 0.41 0.08
C GLY A 31 3.78 -0.20 -1.26
N LEU A 32 4.11 -1.49 -1.29
CA LEU A 32 4.41 -2.22 -2.53
C LEU A 32 3.19 -2.32 -3.45
N LEU A 33 2.00 -2.60 -2.90
CA LEU A 33 0.75 -2.62 -3.67
C LEU A 33 0.40 -1.25 -4.27
N TYR A 34 0.55 -0.16 -3.50
CA TYR A 34 0.40 1.20 -4.04
C TYR A 34 1.37 1.48 -5.18
N THR A 35 2.63 1.10 -5.02
CA THR A 35 3.66 1.30 -6.04
C THR A 35 3.35 0.50 -7.30
N ALA A 36 2.97 -0.78 -7.16
CA ALA A 36 2.57 -1.63 -8.28
C ALA A 36 1.37 -1.05 -9.04
N GLY A 37 0.33 -0.62 -8.32
CA GLY A 37 -0.83 0.03 -8.93
C GLY A 37 -0.45 1.30 -9.70
N ALA A 38 0.42 2.13 -9.13
CA ALA A 38 0.87 3.35 -9.78
C ALA A 38 1.68 3.08 -11.05
N VAL A 39 2.53 2.05 -11.04
CA VAL A 39 3.26 1.59 -12.24
C VAL A 39 2.30 1.09 -13.31
N ILE A 40 1.27 0.31 -12.93
CA ILE A 40 0.24 -0.16 -13.86
C ILE A 40 -0.54 1.01 -14.47
N PHE A 41 -0.94 1.97 -13.64
CA PHE A 41 -1.64 3.16 -14.11
C PHE A 41 -0.79 4.00 -15.06
N ALA A 42 0.48 4.23 -14.72
CA ALA A 42 1.39 5.03 -15.53
C ALA A 42 1.76 4.34 -16.85
N SER A 43 1.95 3.03 -16.84
CA SER A 43 2.26 2.24 -18.05
C SER A 43 1.02 1.91 -18.89
N GLN A 44 -0.19 2.14 -18.34
CA GLN A 44 -1.48 1.74 -18.91
C GLN A 44 -1.51 0.25 -19.29
N ARG A 45 -0.78 -0.58 -18.52
CA ARG A 45 -0.66 -2.03 -18.75
C ARG A 45 -0.54 -2.77 -17.40
N PRO A 46 -1.14 -3.96 -17.26
CA PRO A 46 -1.94 -4.66 -18.27
C PRO A 46 -3.36 -4.07 -18.40
N ASP A 47 -4.01 -4.36 -19.52
CA ASP A 47 -5.38 -3.91 -19.83
C ASP A 47 -6.24 -5.11 -20.27
N PRO A 48 -6.65 -5.99 -19.34
CA PRO A 48 -7.21 -7.29 -19.68
C PRO A 48 -8.60 -7.21 -20.31
N TRP A 49 -9.44 -6.28 -19.84
CA TRP A 49 -10.77 -6.05 -20.41
C TRP A 49 -11.09 -4.54 -20.45
N PRO A 50 -10.66 -3.82 -21.49
CA PRO A 50 -10.72 -2.35 -21.53
C PRO A 50 -12.12 -1.74 -21.35
N SER A 51 -13.19 -2.50 -21.64
CA SER A 51 -14.58 -2.06 -21.49
C SER A 51 -15.18 -2.29 -20.10
N MET A 52 -14.52 -3.06 -19.23
CA MET A 52 -15.09 -3.54 -17.95
C MET A 52 -14.11 -3.46 -16.78
N PHE A 53 -12.86 -3.84 -17.00
CA PHE A 53 -11.80 -3.94 -16.00
C PHE A 53 -10.43 -3.88 -16.67
N GLY A 54 -9.94 -2.67 -16.85
CA GLY A 54 -8.65 -2.35 -17.45
C GLY A 54 -7.58 -1.98 -16.44
N PHE A 55 -6.54 -1.29 -16.91
CA PHE A 55 -5.43 -0.84 -16.06
C PHE A 55 -5.88 0.09 -14.92
N HIS A 56 -6.94 0.87 -15.14
CA HIS A 56 -7.46 1.82 -14.17
C HIS A 56 -8.15 1.11 -12.99
N GLU A 57 -8.97 0.10 -13.29
CA GLU A 57 -9.65 -0.71 -12.28
C GLU A 57 -8.64 -1.56 -11.51
N ILE A 58 -7.61 -2.10 -12.17
CA ILE A 58 -6.49 -2.78 -11.49
C ILE A 58 -5.79 -1.84 -10.51
N PHE A 59 -5.47 -0.61 -10.93
CA PHE A 59 -4.91 0.40 -10.05
C PHE A 59 -5.80 0.66 -8.82
N HIS A 60 -7.11 0.81 -9.03
CA HIS A 60 -8.05 1.01 -7.93
C HIS A 60 -8.12 -0.20 -6.99
N SER A 61 -8.18 -1.42 -7.51
CA SER A 61 -8.19 -2.63 -6.69
C SER A 61 -6.94 -2.76 -5.82
N LEU A 62 -5.76 -2.51 -6.39
CA LEU A 62 -4.49 -2.51 -5.64
C LEU A 62 -4.46 -1.39 -4.59
N THR A 63 -4.99 -0.22 -4.94
CA THR A 63 -5.10 0.94 -4.02
C THR A 63 -6.01 0.62 -2.83
N VAL A 64 -7.15 -0.05 -3.06
CA VAL A 64 -8.07 -0.47 -1.99
C VAL A 64 -7.44 -1.54 -1.10
N ALA A 65 -6.77 -2.53 -1.69
CA ALA A 65 -6.06 -3.56 -0.93
C ALA A 65 -4.94 -2.96 -0.06
N ALA A 66 -4.14 -2.06 -0.63
CA ALA A 66 -3.10 -1.32 0.10
C ALA A 66 -3.67 -0.52 1.28
N ALA A 67 -4.72 0.26 1.03
CA ALA A 67 -5.40 1.05 2.06
C ALA A 67 -5.93 0.16 3.19
N SER A 68 -6.47 -1.01 2.84
CA SER A 68 -6.99 -1.97 3.81
C SER A 68 -5.89 -2.54 4.72
N LEU A 69 -4.72 -2.88 4.15
CA LEU A 69 -3.56 -3.33 4.93
C LEU A 69 -3.05 -2.24 5.89
N HIS A 70 -2.96 -0.99 5.42
CA HIS A 70 -2.57 0.14 6.26
C HIS A 70 -3.59 0.41 7.36
N TYR A 71 -4.88 0.30 7.06
CA TYR A 71 -5.94 0.43 8.04
C TYR A 71 -5.88 -0.66 9.11
N VAL A 72 -5.69 -1.93 8.71
CA VAL A 72 -5.49 -3.05 9.64
C VAL A 72 -4.26 -2.83 10.52
N ALA A 73 -3.13 -2.40 9.94
CA ALA A 73 -1.94 -2.08 10.72
C ALA A 73 -2.21 -0.95 11.72
N PHE A 74 -2.93 0.09 11.30
CA PHE A 74 -3.28 1.19 12.18
C PHE A 74 -4.17 0.72 13.34
N VAL A 75 -5.31 0.09 13.05
CA VAL A 75 -6.30 -0.30 14.06
C VAL A 75 -5.77 -1.35 15.03
N PHE A 76 -5.00 -2.33 14.56
CA PHE A 76 -4.60 -3.48 15.38
C PHE A 76 -3.17 -3.43 15.88
N VAL A 77 -2.31 -2.55 15.36
CA VAL A 77 -0.91 -2.45 15.78
C VAL A 77 -0.55 -1.08 16.35
N VAL A 78 -1.00 0.01 15.71
CA VAL A 78 -0.64 1.37 16.11
C VAL A 78 -1.57 1.87 17.22
N LEU A 79 -2.87 1.88 16.95
CA LEU A 79 -3.89 2.43 17.85
C LEU A 79 -3.87 1.80 19.26
N PRO A 80 -3.64 0.48 19.44
CA PRO A 80 -3.59 -0.11 20.78
C PRO A 80 -2.34 0.28 21.60
N LYS A 81 -1.34 0.91 20.98
CA LYS A 81 -0.10 1.38 21.62
C LYS A 81 -0.07 2.90 21.86
N ALA A 82 -1.13 3.61 21.45
CA ALA A 82 -1.22 5.06 21.52
C ALA A 82 -1.65 5.56 22.92
#